data_AF-A0A3M5V7L4-F1
#
_entry.id   AF-A0A3M5V7L4-F1
#
_cell.length_a   1.000
_cell.length_b   1.000
_cell.length_c   1.000
_cell.angle_alpha   90.00
_cell.angle_beta   90.00
_cell.angle_gamma   90.00
#
_symmetry.space_group_name_H-M   'P 1'
#
loop_
_entity.id
_entity.type
_entity.pdbx_description
1 polymer ?
#
loop_
_entity_poly.entity_id
_entity_poly.type
_entity_poly.pdbx_seq_one_letter_code
_entity_poly.pdbx_strand_id
1 'polypeptide(L)'
;MRLALSLALEQAQWAALNGEPQVYSQAITEAQSVLKANFNQDDPQSKVLGQGLEALASKPVSVKTPDLAPTLSSVQAYLERRHAAGQPAEAQQGTSR
;
A
#
# COMPACT_ATOMS: atom_id res chain seq x y z
N MET A 1 26.41 -13.24 -14.37
CA MET A 1 25.96 -12.18 -13.44
C MET A 1 24.74 -11.38 -13.91
N ARG A 2 24.34 -11.42 -15.19
CA ARG A 2 23.05 -10.87 -15.66
C ARG A 2 21.83 -11.52 -14.98
N LEU A 3 21.89 -12.83 -14.74
CA LEU A 3 20.79 -13.59 -14.12
C LEU A 3 20.42 -13.08 -12.71
N ALA A 4 21.41 -12.75 -11.87
CA ALA A 4 21.15 -12.24 -10.52
C ALA A 4 20.44 -10.87 -10.55
N LEU A 5 20.82 -10.00 -11.50
CA LEU A 5 20.14 -8.71 -11.69
C LEU A 5 18.70 -8.91 -12.17
N SER A 6 18.48 -9.81 -13.14
CA SER A 6 17.14 -10.15 -13.63
C SER A 6 16.24 -10.69 -12.51
N LEU A 7 16.75 -11.61 -11.69
CA LEU A 7 16.00 -12.20 -10.59
C LEU A 7 15.62 -11.17 -9.52
N ALA A 8 16.54 -10.28 -9.14
CA ALA A 8 16.25 -9.21 -8.18
C ALA A 8 15.16 -8.26 -8.72
N LEU A 9 15.20 -7.94 -10.02
CA LEU A 9 14.16 -7.13 -10.66
C LEU A 9 12.80 -7.83 -10.73
N GLU A 10 12.76 -9.15 -10.93
CA GLU A 10 11.52 -9.94 -10.90
C GLU A 10 10.91 -9.98 -9.49
N GLN A 11 11.75 -10.16 -8.47
CA GLN A 11 11.30 -10.10 -7.07
C GLN A 11 10.73 -8.72 -6.71
N ALA A 12 11.38 -7.64 -7.16
CA ALA A 12 10.86 -6.29 -6.96
C ALA A 12 9.49 -6.10 -7.67
N GLN A 13 9.34 -6.60 -8.89
CA GLN A 13 8.07 -6.53 -9.62
C GLN A 13 6.95 -7.29 -8.90
N TRP A 14 7.23 -8.53 -8.47
CA TRP A 14 6.27 -9.31 -7.71
C TRP A 14 5.87 -8.58 -6.42
N ALA A 15 6.83 -8.07 -5.65
CA ALA A 15 6.57 -7.39 -4.40
C ALA A 15 5.71 -6.12 -4.58
N ALA A 16 5.98 -5.34 -5.64
CA ALA A 16 5.20 -4.16 -5.96
C ALA A 16 3.74 -4.50 -6.31
N LEU A 17 3.51 -5.59 -7.05
CA LEU A 17 2.16 -6.04 -7.42
C LEU A 17 1.37 -6.58 -6.22
N ASN A 18 2.05 -7.12 -5.22
CA ASN A 18 1.43 -7.71 -4.03
C ASN A 18 1.35 -6.74 -2.84
N GLY A 19 1.86 -5.51 -2.97
CA GLY A 19 1.85 -4.53 -1.90
C GLY A 19 2.80 -4.88 -0.75
N GLU A 20 3.93 -5.53 -1.05
CA GLU A 20 4.95 -5.99 -0.10
C GLU A 20 6.15 -5.01 -0.07
N PRO A 21 6.09 -3.89 0.68
CA PRO A 21 7.09 -2.83 0.60
C PRO A 21 8.49 -3.24 1.10
N GLN A 22 8.57 -4.15 2.06
CA GLN A 22 9.85 -4.64 2.60
C GLN A 22 10.59 -5.48 1.56
N VAL A 23 9.88 -6.43 0.93
CA VAL A 23 10.43 -7.29 -0.13
C VAL A 23 10.84 -6.46 -1.34
N TYR A 24 10.04 -5.45 -1.71
CA TYR A 24 10.37 -4.52 -2.78
C TYR A 24 11.68 -3.77 -2.51
N SER A 25 11.80 -3.14 -1.34
CA SER A 25 12.98 -2.37 -0.95
C SER A 25 14.23 -3.23 -0.93
N GLN A 26 14.12 -4.47 -0.42
CA GLN A 26 15.23 -5.42 -0.41
C GLN A 26 15.66 -5.80 -1.83
N ALA A 27 14.72 -6.17 -2.69
CA ALA A 27 15.00 -6.59 -4.06
C ALA A 27 15.63 -5.47 -4.91
N ILE A 28 15.19 -4.21 -4.73
CA ILE A 28 15.84 -3.06 -5.38
C ILE A 28 17.27 -2.85 -4.87
N THR A 29 17.50 -3.02 -3.57
CA THR A 29 18.85 -2.93 -2.96
C THR A 29 19.78 -4.01 -3.49
N GLU A 30 19.28 -5.24 -3.63
CA GLU A 30 20.02 -6.36 -4.21
C GLU A 30 20.36 -6.10 -5.68
N ALA A 31 19.42 -5.59 -6.48
CA ALA A 31 19.65 -5.20 -7.87
C ALA A 31 20.77 -4.13 -7.99
N GLN A 32 20.75 -3.12 -7.11
CA GLN A 32 21.80 -2.09 -7.06
C GLN A 32 23.17 -2.67 -6.67
N SER A 33 23.19 -3.58 -5.70
CA SER A 33 24.42 -4.26 -5.26
C SER A 33 25.02 -5.12 -6.38
N VAL A 34 24.19 -5.92 -7.07
CA VAL A 34 24.61 -6.73 -8.21
C VAL A 34 25.12 -5.85 -9.34
N LEU A 35 24.45 -4.73 -9.64
CA LEU A 35 24.90 -3.78 -10.66
C LEU A 35 26.28 -3.20 -10.31
N LYS A 36 26.48 -2.75 -9.06
CA LYS A 36 27.75 -2.18 -8.58
C LYS A 36 28.89 -3.18 -8.57
N ALA A 37 28.61 -4.42 -8.14
CA ALA A 37 29.64 -5.45 -7.98
C ALA A 37 30.07 -6.11 -9.30
N ASN A 38 29.23 -6.09 -10.33
CA ASN A 38 29.43 -6.94 -11.52
C ASN A 38 29.51 -6.18 -12.85
N PHE A 39 29.31 -4.86 -12.85
CA PHE A 39 29.32 -4.05 -14.07
C PHE A 39 30.24 -2.85 -13.93
N ASN A 40 30.83 -2.42 -15.05
CA ASN A 40 31.67 -1.24 -15.09
C ASN A 40 30.85 0.01 -14.78
N GLN A 41 31.20 0.73 -13.71
CA GLN A 41 30.45 1.92 -13.29
C GLN A 41 30.61 3.10 -14.24
N ASP A 42 31.66 3.10 -15.08
CA ASP A 42 31.88 4.14 -16.08
C ASP A 42 31.14 3.88 -17.40
N ASP A 43 30.66 2.66 -17.60
CA ASP A 43 29.88 2.31 -18.78
C ASP A 43 28.54 3.07 -18.79
N PRO A 44 28.20 3.77 -19.90
CA PRO A 44 26.96 4.53 -20.00
C PRO A 44 25.70 3.70 -19.73
N GLN A 45 25.66 2.43 -20.14
CA GLN A 45 24.46 1.59 -19.90
C GLN A 45 24.30 1.29 -18.40
N SER A 46 25.41 0.99 -17.73
CA SER A 46 25.43 0.73 -16.28
C SER A 46 24.99 1.97 -15.49
N LYS A 47 25.38 3.17 -15.93
CA LYS A 47 24.90 4.44 -15.33
C LYS A 47 23.39 4.63 -15.51
N VAL A 48 22.86 4.39 -16.71
CA VAL A 48 21.42 4.50 -16.99
C VAL A 48 20.61 3.52 -16.13
N LEU A 49 21.08 2.27 -16.02
CA LEU A 49 20.45 1.26 -15.16
C LEU A 49 20.48 1.66 -13.69
N GLY A 50 21.60 2.20 -13.21
CA GLY A 50 21.75 2.72 -11.84
C GLY A 50 20.75 3.82 -11.53
N GLN A 51 20.64 4.82 -12.42
CA GLN A 51 19.66 5.90 -12.30
C GLN A 51 18.21 5.38 -12.29
N GLY A 52 17.90 4.37 -13.11
CA GLY A 52 16.60 3.71 -13.10
C GLY A 52 16.27 3.04 -11.76
N LEU A 53 17.24 2.34 -11.18
CA LEU A 53 17.10 1.70 -9.87
C LEU A 53 16.93 2.72 -8.73
N GLU A 54 17.63 3.85 -8.78
CA GLU A 54 17.45 4.96 -7.83
C GLU A 54 16.06 5.59 -7.95
N ALA A 55 15.60 5.82 -9.18
CA ALA A 55 14.25 6.32 -9.42
C ALA A 55 13.19 5.35 -8.88
N LEU A 56 13.36 4.04 -9.10
CA LEU A 56 12.46 3.01 -8.56
C LEU A 56 12.48 2.96 -7.03
N ALA A 57 13.64 3.03 -6.39
CA ALA A 57 13.77 3.05 -4.94
C ALA A 57 12.97 4.19 -4.27
N SER A 58 12.77 5.30 -4.98
CA SER A 58 11.98 6.44 -4.49
C SER A 58 10.46 6.29 -4.65
N LYS A 59 9.99 5.26 -5.36
CA LYS A 59 8.55 5.07 -5.63
C LYS A 59 7.87 4.29 -4.50
N PRO A 60 6.75 4.80 -3.95
CA PRO A 60 5.95 4.03 -3.01
C PRO A 60 5.24 2.88 -3.73
N VAL A 61 5.32 1.67 -3.18
CA VAL A 61 4.67 0.46 -3.73
C VAL A 61 3.47 -0.02 -2.92
N SER A 62 3.22 0.61 -1.77
CA SER A 62 2.03 0.36 -0.97
C SER A 62 1.44 1.70 -0.55
N VAL A 63 0.12 1.81 -0.65
CA VAL A 63 -0.62 2.99 -0.19
C VAL A 63 -1.15 2.70 1.20
N LYS A 64 -1.03 3.69 2.11
CA LYS A 64 -1.69 3.60 3.40
C LYS A 64 -3.19 3.64 3.15
N THR A 65 -3.88 2.54 3.44
CA THR A 65 -5.34 2.52 3.38
C THR A 65 -5.88 3.46 4.47
N PRO A 66 -6.86 4.33 4.16
CA PRO A 66 -7.46 5.19 5.17
C PRO A 66 -8.16 4.33 6.23
N ASP A 67 -8.13 4.80 7.47
CA ASP A 67 -8.90 4.16 8.54
C ASP A 67 -10.40 4.27 8.23
N LEU A 68 -11.08 3.12 8.23
CA LEU A 68 -12.51 3.02 7.93
C LEU A 68 -13.38 3.02 9.20
N ALA A 69 -12.80 2.97 10.39
CA ALA A 69 -13.55 2.98 11.65
C ALA A 69 -14.54 4.17 11.78
N PRO A 70 -14.20 5.42 11.37
CA PRO A 70 -15.14 6.53 11.40
C PRO A 70 -16.34 6.36 10.46
N THR A 71 -16.09 5.83 9.25
CA THR A 71 -17.13 5.54 8.26
C THR A 71 -18.05 4.44 8.77
N LEU A 72 -17.48 3.38 9.34
CA LEU A 72 -18.24 2.26 9.92
C LEU A 72 -19.13 2.73 11.08
N SER A 73 -18.58 3.56 11.98
CA SER A 73 -19.32 4.15 13.11
C SER A 73 -20.48 5.01 12.63
N SER A 74 -20.29 5.78 11.56
CA SER A 74 -21.35 6.62 10.99
C SER A 74 -22.51 5.79 10.42
N VAL A 75 -22.20 4.67 9.76
CA VAL A 75 -23.21 3.74 9.26
C VAL A 75 -23.97 3.06 10.41
N GLN A 76 -23.26 2.63 11.45
CA GLN A 76 -23.88 2.03 12.64
C GLN A 76 -24.84 3.01 13.33
N ALA A 77 -24.40 4.25 13.60
CA ALA A 77 -25.24 5.27 14.21
C ALA A 77 -26.49 5.62 13.36
N TYR A 78 -26.35 5.62 12.03
CA TYR A 78 -27.49 5.82 11.13
C TYR A 78 -28.50 4.67 11.21
N LEU A 79 -28.02 3.42 11.22
CA LEU A 79 -28.88 2.25 11.37
C LEU A 79 -29.60 2.26 12.73
N GLU A 80 -28.90 2.55 13.82
CA GLU A 80 -29.49 2.68 15.16
C GLU A 80 -30.60 3.74 15.19
N ARG A 81 -30.35 4.93 14.61
CA ARG A 81 -31.37 5.99 14.52
C ARG A 81 -32.60 5.53 13.72
N ARG A 82 -32.40 4.81 12.61
CA ARG A 82 -33.51 4.30 11.79
C ARG A 82 -34.30 3.22 12.53
N HIS A 83 -33.62 2.34 13.27
CA HIS A 83 -34.27 1.33 14.11
C HIS A 83 -35.07 1.97 15.25
N ALA A 84 -34.53 3.00 15.91
CA ALA A 84 -35.23 3.73 16.97
C ALA A 84 -36.43 4.52 16.43
N ALA A 85 -36.33 5.12 15.24
CA ALA A 85 -37.44 5.84 14.61
C ALA A 85 -38.57 4.93 14.10
N GLY A 86 -38.32 3.62 13.97
CA GLY A 86 -39.32 2.60 13.63
C GLY A 86 -40.08 2.04 14.84
N GLN A 87 -39.70 2.38 16.07
CA GLN A 87 -40.48 2.07 17.27
C GLN A 87 -41.52 3.17 17.49
N PRO A 88 -42.84 2.88 17.45
CA PRO A 88 -43.85 3.89 17.75
C PRO A 88 -43.65 4.41 19.17
N ALA A 89 -43.72 5.73 19.32
CA ALA A 89 -43.71 6.42 20.61
C ALA A 89 -45.03 6.16 21.36
N GLU A 90 -45.28 4.92 21.78
CA GLU A 90 -46.31 4.59 22.75
C GLU A 90 -45.72 4.68 24.16
N ALA A 91 -45.62 5.90 24.70
CA ALA A 91 -45.74 6.18 26.13
C ALA A 91 -45.37 7.64 26.44
N GLN A 92 -46.19 8.61 26.03
CA GLN A 92 -46.30 9.92 26.72
C GLN A 92 -47.36 10.80 26.04
N GLN A 93 -48.61 10.36 26.00
CA GLN A 93 -49.77 11.24 25.81
C GLN A 93 -51.04 10.49 26.26
N GLY A 94 -51.54 10.87 27.43
CA GLY A 94 -52.66 10.23 28.14
C GLY A 94 -52.19 9.83 29.55
N THR A 95 -52.55 10.50 30.64
CA THR A 95 -53.88 11.03 30.94
C THR A 95 -53.72 12.15 31.97
N SER A 96 -54.07 13.37 31.58
CA SER A 96 -54.63 14.36 32.51
C SER A 96 -56.11 14.01 32.67
N ARG A 97 -56.54 13.58 33.86
CA ARG A 97 -57.83 13.97 34.47
C ARG A 97 -57.92 13.45 35.90
#